data_AF-D4IJX0-F1
#
_entry.id   AF-D4IJX0-F1
#
_cell.length_a   1.000
_cell.length_b   1.000
_cell.length_c   1.000
_cell.angle_alpha   90.00
_cell.angle_beta   90.00
_cell.angle_gamma   90.00
#
_symmetry.space_group_name_H-M   'P 1'
#
loop_
_entity.id
_entity.type
_entity.pdbx_description
1 polymer ?
#
loop_
_entity_poly.entity_id
_entity_poly.type
_entity_poly.pdbx_seq_one_letter_code
_entity_poly.pdbx_strand_id
1 'polypeptide(L)'
;MKKFTFRSLLAIAAAGVLFTACKDENDDGNTSKTTYEFSVKAEDNPISAPADGKTYTILVTSTKTAQAGTSAVAYEVVSSPEWAPAELEQTALVITVAKNSSTEAREPGKVVLKQDESDKTLEITINQAGFSNSMSLDATYSTDRCKVLVIEPTITGFDQNPVYKWTVKGPNDAEAAEAGTDKTLSFIQLETGDYTISLTISDDSGITETKSATVTVTTEATAYSYYISEVLEYNPAITNGKGLAFSTIDTPSTVLASVNTKLVDKPFDKNDLGVNLGSFGGSIVFRFDHTVMNVNGLRDFRIGSYATKGAYPAQGVVYVSSDANGNGKADDEWYELAGSEYGKTGERRNLKMVYTRPDNVTPSDGMVEWVSYAINESETGTYCYAKAPWGTFSVWPAWLMESAEGTALTYTGCTMLPPLAKAPEDLTNGWPTQASRWYDYGYVCNSDPTDETGSSFDIGWARDKEGNKVNLPGIDFVKIQNATLQDLGYGYGPACVLFNCAIDLHLAGKEIETIAQ
;
A
#
# COMPACT_ATOMS: atom_id res chain seq x y z
N MET A 1 -49.04 -1.96 -15.44
CA MET A 1 -50.16 -1.57 -16.32
C MET A 1 -50.16 -0.06 -16.49
N LYS A 2 -49.90 0.45 -17.71
CA LYS A 2 -50.46 1.69 -18.28
C LYS A 2 -50.01 1.74 -19.74
N LYS A 3 -50.92 1.33 -20.63
CA LYS A 3 -50.80 1.44 -22.09
C LYS A 3 -51.23 2.86 -22.48
N PHE A 4 -50.47 3.54 -23.33
CA PHE A 4 -50.95 4.70 -24.06
C PHE A 4 -50.95 4.39 -25.56
N THR A 5 -52.13 4.58 -26.13
CA THR A 5 -52.53 4.34 -27.52
C THR A 5 -52.36 5.65 -28.28
N PHE A 6 -51.73 5.64 -29.46
CA PHE A 6 -51.83 6.75 -30.41
C PHE A 6 -52.52 6.29 -31.70
N ARG A 7 -53.55 7.05 -32.07
CA ARG A 7 -54.43 6.85 -33.23
C ARG A 7 -53.78 7.42 -34.49
N SER A 8 -53.73 6.65 -35.56
CA SER A 8 -53.46 7.14 -36.92
C SER A 8 -54.75 7.69 -37.53
N LEU A 9 -54.69 8.91 -38.07
CA LEU A 9 -55.75 9.52 -38.89
C LEU A 9 -55.44 9.32 -40.38
N LEU A 10 -56.49 9.11 -41.15
CA LEU A 10 -56.52 8.79 -42.58
C LEU A 10 -57.19 9.96 -43.34
N ALA A 11 -56.66 10.37 -44.51
CA ALA A 11 -57.39 10.86 -45.72
C ALA A 11 -56.46 11.68 -46.65
N ILE A 12 -56.62 11.82 -47.98
CA ILE A 12 -57.30 11.15 -49.11
C ILE A 12 -56.62 11.72 -50.39
N ALA A 13 -56.70 10.94 -51.48
CA ALA A 13 -56.24 11.14 -52.86
C ALA A 13 -56.38 12.51 -53.56
N ALA A 14 -55.53 12.72 -54.59
CA ALA A 14 -55.90 13.38 -55.84
C ALA A 14 -55.03 12.86 -57.02
N ALA A 15 -55.63 12.78 -58.20
CA ALA A 15 -55.20 12.00 -59.36
C ALA A 15 -54.45 12.82 -60.44
N GLY A 16 -53.58 12.11 -61.17
CA GLY A 16 -53.44 12.10 -62.63
C GLY A 16 -53.09 13.39 -63.40
N VAL A 17 -51.94 13.37 -64.10
CA VAL A 17 -51.80 13.96 -65.45
C VAL A 17 -50.92 13.04 -66.31
N LEU A 18 -51.51 12.47 -67.35
CA LEU A 18 -50.83 11.89 -68.51
C LEU A 18 -50.38 13.03 -69.42
N PHE A 19 -49.10 13.08 -69.78
CA PHE A 19 -48.64 13.80 -70.97
C PHE A 19 -47.94 12.85 -71.93
N THR A 20 -48.48 12.84 -73.13
CA THR A 20 -48.07 12.21 -74.37
C THR A 20 -46.64 12.61 -74.73
N ALA A 21 -45.75 11.63 -74.92
CA ALA A 21 -44.52 11.85 -75.68
C ALA A 21 -44.71 11.29 -77.09
N CYS A 22 -44.56 12.17 -78.07
CA CYS A 22 -44.60 11.85 -79.49
C CYS A 22 -43.54 10.79 -79.84
N LYS A 23 -43.94 9.83 -80.68
CA LYS A 23 -43.02 9.02 -81.47
C LYS A 23 -42.14 9.95 -82.30
N ASP A 24 -40.83 9.87 -82.10
CA ASP A 24 -39.86 10.22 -83.12
C ASP A 24 -39.43 8.92 -83.78
N GLU A 25 -39.80 8.75 -85.05
CA GLU A 25 -39.33 7.66 -85.90
C GLU A 25 -38.00 8.09 -86.51
N ASN A 26 -36.90 7.71 -85.85
CA ASN A 26 -35.54 7.45 -86.38
C ASN A 26 -34.52 7.65 -85.25
N ASP A 27 -34.37 6.64 -84.39
CA ASP A 27 -33.09 6.39 -83.71
C ASP A 27 -32.95 4.88 -83.51
N ASP A 28 -31.93 4.33 -84.14
CA ASP A 28 -31.62 2.93 -84.32
C ASP A 28 -31.12 2.30 -83.01
N GLY A 29 -32.00 2.24 -82.00
CA GLY A 29 -32.19 1.12 -81.05
C GLY A 29 -30.99 0.48 -80.35
N ASN A 30 -29.81 1.09 -80.36
CA ASN A 30 -28.59 0.54 -79.78
C ASN A 30 -27.69 1.63 -79.16
N THR A 31 -28.27 2.49 -78.31
CA THR A 31 -27.50 3.21 -77.29
C THR A 31 -27.52 2.38 -76.00
N SER A 32 -26.49 1.57 -75.81
CA SER A 32 -26.26 0.87 -74.56
C SER A 32 -26.08 1.87 -73.41
N LYS A 33 -27.14 2.06 -72.62
CA LYS A 33 -27.14 3.00 -71.49
C LYS A 33 -26.11 2.55 -70.46
N THR A 34 -25.05 3.33 -70.30
CA THR A 34 -24.07 3.12 -69.23
C THR A 34 -24.70 3.49 -67.89
N THR A 35 -24.66 2.58 -66.92
CA THR A 35 -25.17 2.80 -65.56
C THR A 35 -24.05 2.64 -64.55
N TYR A 36 -24.00 3.56 -63.59
CA TYR A 36 -23.05 3.52 -62.47
C TYR A 36 -23.76 3.14 -61.19
N GLU A 37 -23.19 2.19 -60.44
CA GLU A 37 -23.61 1.87 -59.08
C GLU A 37 -22.55 2.39 -58.10
N PHE A 38 -23.01 3.10 -57.07
CA PHE A 38 -22.17 3.59 -55.99
C PHE A 38 -22.96 3.56 -54.68
N SER A 39 -22.73 2.54 -53.87
CA SER A 39 -23.54 2.24 -52.68
C SER A 39 -22.74 1.46 -51.63
N VAL A 40 -23.27 1.45 -50.41
CA VAL A 40 -22.89 0.53 -49.33
C VAL A 40 -24.15 -0.22 -48.89
N LYS A 41 -23.98 -1.31 -48.14
CA LYS A 41 -25.12 -1.99 -47.55
C LYS A 41 -25.84 -1.09 -46.55
N ALA A 42 -27.14 -1.30 -46.39
CA ALA A 42 -27.95 -0.52 -45.44
C ALA A 42 -27.48 -0.65 -43.98
N GLU A 43 -26.84 -1.77 -43.61
CA GLU A 43 -26.27 -1.99 -42.27
C GLU A 43 -24.99 -1.18 -42.00
N ASP A 44 -24.33 -0.69 -43.05
CA ASP A 44 -23.10 0.11 -42.97
C ASP A 44 -23.38 1.63 -43.04
N ASN A 45 -24.65 2.06 -43.08
CA ASN A 45 -25.01 3.48 -43.11
C ASN A 45 -26.44 3.75 -42.56
N PRO A 46 -26.61 4.43 -41.41
CA PRO A 46 -25.55 5.03 -40.58
C PRO A 46 -24.83 4.02 -39.69
N ILE A 47 -23.55 4.27 -39.43
CA ILE A 47 -22.74 3.53 -38.46
C ILE A 47 -23.09 4.01 -37.05
N SER A 48 -23.33 3.07 -36.14
CA SER A 48 -23.43 3.33 -34.70
C SER A 48 -22.15 2.86 -34.01
N ALA A 49 -21.32 3.81 -33.59
CA ALA A 49 -20.04 3.56 -32.95
C ALA A 49 -20.14 3.61 -31.41
N PRO A 50 -19.48 2.69 -30.69
CA PRO A 50 -19.39 2.75 -29.24
C PRO A 50 -18.54 3.95 -28.80
N ALA A 51 -18.73 4.39 -27.56
CA ALA A 51 -17.94 5.46 -26.98
C ALA A 51 -16.45 5.11 -26.97
N ASP A 52 -16.04 3.87 -26.72
CA ASP A 52 -14.62 3.45 -26.76
C ASP A 52 -13.97 3.49 -28.15
N GLY A 53 -14.76 3.74 -29.20
CA GLY A 53 -14.28 3.71 -30.58
C GLY A 53 -14.22 2.30 -31.15
N LYS A 54 -14.12 2.21 -32.47
CA LYS A 54 -14.07 0.94 -33.21
C LYS A 54 -13.61 1.19 -34.64
N THR A 55 -12.85 0.25 -35.21
CA THR A 55 -12.54 0.21 -36.63
C THR A 55 -13.60 -0.58 -37.40
N TYR A 56 -14.07 0.00 -38.51
CA TYR A 56 -15.05 -0.58 -39.42
C TYR A 56 -14.40 -0.78 -40.78
N THR A 57 -14.52 -1.98 -41.34
CA THR A 57 -14.13 -2.27 -42.72
C THR A 57 -15.39 -2.44 -43.56
N ILE A 58 -15.59 -1.53 -44.51
CA ILE A 58 -16.82 -1.39 -45.28
C ILE A 58 -16.52 -1.73 -46.74
N LEU A 59 -17.35 -2.61 -47.31
CA LEU A 59 -17.29 -2.94 -48.73
C LEU A 59 -18.18 -1.96 -49.50
N VAL A 60 -17.54 -1.10 -50.29
CA VAL A 60 -18.24 -0.13 -51.17
C VAL A 60 -18.44 -0.76 -52.54
N THR A 61 -19.70 -0.83 -52.99
CA THR A 61 -20.02 -1.23 -54.36
C THR A 61 -19.82 -0.02 -55.27
N SER A 62 -18.78 -0.08 -56.11
CA SER A 62 -18.45 0.97 -57.09
C SER A 62 -18.25 0.33 -58.46
N THR A 63 -19.28 0.37 -59.32
CA THR A 63 -19.24 -0.30 -60.63
C THR A 63 -19.83 0.54 -61.75
N LYS A 64 -19.44 0.19 -62.97
CA LYS A 64 -19.97 0.69 -64.23
C LYS A 64 -20.44 -0.50 -65.05
N THR A 65 -21.69 -0.47 -65.49
CA THR A 65 -22.25 -1.44 -66.43
C THR A 65 -22.44 -0.79 -67.79
N ALA A 66 -21.78 -1.33 -68.80
CA ALA A 66 -21.91 -0.95 -70.19
C ALA A 66 -22.17 -2.21 -71.05
N GLN A 67 -22.29 -2.04 -72.37
CA GLN A 67 -22.58 -3.17 -73.29
C GLN A 67 -21.55 -4.31 -73.22
N ALA A 68 -20.31 -4.00 -72.84
CA ALA A 68 -19.20 -4.95 -72.71
C ALA A 68 -19.18 -5.72 -71.37
N GLY A 69 -20.08 -5.40 -70.43
CA GLY A 69 -20.14 -6.01 -69.10
C GLY A 69 -20.05 -4.99 -67.96
N THR A 70 -19.94 -5.51 -66.72
CA THR A 70 -19.76 -4.71 -65.50
C THR A 70 -18.30 -4.71 -65.07
N SER A 71 -17.74 -3.53 -64.83
CA SER A 71 -16.37 -3.34 -64.31
C SER A 71 -16.39 -2.53 -63.01
N ALA A 72 -15.38 -2.72 -62.17
CA ALA A 72 -15.17 -1.87 -60.99
C ALA A 72 -14.74 -0.46 -61.43
N VAL A 73 -15.16 0.55 -60.67
CA VAL A 73 -14.75 1.95 -60.84
C VAL A 73 -14.04 2.40 -59.57
N ALA A 74 -12.90 3.06 -59.72
CA ALA A 74 -12.19 3.63 -58.58
C ALA A 74 -13.03 4.72 -57.90
N TYR A 75 -12.78 4.90 -56.61
CA TYR A 75 -13.39 5.94 -55.81
C TYR A 75 -12.37 6.42 -54.78
N GLU A 76 -12.56 7.63 -54.28
CA GLU A 76 -11.69 8.27 -53.30
C GLU A 76 -12.46 8.74 -52.07
N VAL A 77 -11.75 8.88 -50.94
CA VAL A 77 -12.27 9.56 -49.75
C VAL A 77 -12.08 11.06 -49.91
N VAL A 78 -13.17 11.81 -50.00
CA VAL A 78 -13.15 13.27 -50.17
C VAL A 78 -12.99 13.96 -48.82
N SER A 79 -13.68 13.47 -47.80
CA SER A 79 -13.58 14.02 -46.44
C SER A 79 -13.99 12.98 -45.39
N SER A 80 -13.44 13.12 -44.20
CA SER A 80 -13.82 12.38 -43.00
C SER A 80 -13.65 13.28 -41.77
N PRO A 81 -14.39 13.03 -40.67
CA PRO A 81 -14.16 13.72 -39.41
C PRO A 81 -12.79 13.35 -38.85
N GLU A 82 -12.07 14.29 -38.21
CA GLU A 82 -10.76 13.99 -37.60
C GLU A 82 -10.81 12.86 -36.57
N TRP A 83 -11.97 12.69 -35.91
CA TRP A 83 -12.18 11.65 -34.90
C TRP A 83 -12.65 10.30 -35.50
N ALA A 84 -12.89 10.24 -36.80
CA ALA A 84 -13.22 9.03 -37.53
C ALA A 84 -12.55 9.04 -38.92
N PRO A 85 -11.20 9.07 -38.98
CA PRO A 85 -10.48 9.04 -40.25
C PRO A 85 -10.90 7.83 -41.08
N ALA A 86 -10.95 8.06 -42.40
CA ALA A 86 -11.32 7.05 -43.37
C ALA A 86 -10.25 6.92 -44.45
N GLU A 87 -9.84 5.69 -44.75
CA GLU A 87 -8.77 5.36 -45.69
C GLU A 87 -9.17 4.18 -46.58
N LEU A 88 -8.54 4.06 -47.74
CA LEU A 88 -8.74 2.93 -48.64
C LEU A 88 -7.63 1.90 -48.47
N GLU A 89 -7.99 0.71 -48.03
CA GLU A 89 -7.11 -0.45 -48.03
C GLU A 89 -7.55 -1.42 -49.13
N GLN A 90 -6.80 -1.44 -50.24
CA GLN A 90 -7.15 -2.16 -51.46
C GLN A 90 -8.50 -1.72 -52.04
N THR A 91 -9.57 -2.51 -51.85
CA THR A 91 -10.93 -2.23 -52.35
C THR A 91 -11.93 -1.90 -51.23
N ALA A 92 -11.50 -1.97 -49.97
CA ALA A 92 -12.35 -1.71 -48.80
C ALA A 92 -12.07 -0.32 -48.21
N LEU A 93 -13.14 0.30 -47.71
CA LEU A 93 -13.06 1.52 -46.92
C LEU A 93 -12.86 1.15 -45.45
N VAL A 94 -11.78 1.62 -44.84
CA VAL A 94 -11.50 1.45 -43.42
C VAL A 94 -11.78 2.76 -42.71
N ILE A 95 -12.70 2.74 -41.75
CA ILE A 95 -13.04 3.90 -40.90
C ILE A 95 -12.62 3.57 -39.46
N THR A 96 -11.69 4.34 -38.90
CA THR A 96 -11.22 4.15 -37.52
C THR A 96 -11.84 5.19 -36.61
N VAL A 97 -12.92 4.84 -35.92
CA VAL A 97 -13.58 5.75 -34.98
C VAL A 97 -12.80 5.80 -33.67
N ALA A 98 -12.26 6.97 -33.32
CA ALA A 98 -11.54 7.21 -32.08
C ALA A 98 -12.50 7.26 -30.87
N LYS A 99 -12.01 6.90 -29.68
CA LYS A 99 -12.77 6.99 -28.43
C LYS A 99 -13.38 8.38 -28.21
N ASN A 100 -14.65 8.43 -27.84
CA ASN A 100 -15.33 9.59 -27.27
C ASN A 100 -15.23 9.50 -25.74
N SER A 101 -14.52 10.44 -25.14
CA SER A 101 -14.36 10.50 -23.68
C SER A 101 -15.31 11.50 -23.01
N SER A 102 -16.20 12.14 -23.77
CA SER A 102 -17.26 12.99 -23.22
C SER A 102 -18.50 12.15 -22.90
N THR A 103 -19.23 12.51 -21.84
CA THR A 103 -20.56 11.94 -21.54
C THR A 103 -21.61 12.32 -22.60
N GLU A 104 -21.34 13.34 -23.41
CA GLU A 104 -22.18 13.72 -24.53
C GLU A 104 -21.83 12.92 -25.80
N ALA A 105 -22.87 12.55 -26.56
CA ALA A 105 -22.66 11.99 -27.89
C ALA A 105 -22.00 13.03 -28.80
N ARG A 106 -21.13 12.57 -29.71
CA ARG A 106 -20.58 13.47 -30.74
C ARG A 106 -21.68 13.85 -31.73
N GLU A 107 -21.60 15.08 -32.22
CA GLU A 107 -22.36 15.46 -33.42
C GLU A 107 -22.05 14.47 -34.56
N PRO A 108 -23.08 13.99 -35.31
CA PRO A 108 -22.89 12.97 -36.32
C PRO A 108 -21.80 13.34 -37.35
N GLY A 109 -20.80 12.48 -37.46
CA GLY A 109 -19.72 12.61 -38.42
C GLY A 109 -20.13 12.13 -39.81
N LYS A 110 -19.55 12.71 -40.86
CA LYS A 110 -19.81 12.28 -42.25
C LYS A 110 -18.51 11.92 -42.95
N VAL A 111 -18.44 10.71 -43.49
CA VAL A 111 -17.40 10.31 -44.46
C VAL A 111 -18.00 10.42 -45.85
N VAL A 112 -17.38 11.23 -46.71
CA VAL A 112 -17.86 11.50 -48.07
C VAL A 112 -16.91 10.86 -49.06
N LEU A 113 -17.45 10.02 -49.94
CA LEU A 113 -16.72 9.36 -51.01
C LEU A 113 -17.13 9.92 -52.37
N LYS A 114 -16.25 9.84 -53.36
CA LYS A 114 -16.54 10.23 -54.74
C LYS A 114 -16.06 9.16 -55.73
N GLN A 115 -16.89 8.82 -56.71
CA GLN A 115 -16.57 7.88 -57.78
C GLN A 115 -15.98 8.62 -59.01
N ASP A 116 -14.79 8.20 -59.48
CA ASP A 116 -13.96 8.95 -60.46
C ASP A 116 -14.63 9.23 -61.81
N GLU A 117 -15.44 8.29 -62.32
CA GLU A 117 -16.02 8.39 -63.68
C GLU A 117 -17.42 9.02 -63.72
N SER A 118 -18.16 8.99 -62.61
CA SER A 118 -19.56 9.42 -62.59
C SER A 118 -19.80 10.69 -61.78
N ASP A 119 -18.77 11.13 -61.03
CA ASP A 119 -18.85 12.18 -60.02
C ASP A 119 -19.92 11.94 -58.94
N LYS A 120 -20.48 10.73 -58.85
CA LYS A 120 -21.44 10.39 -57.79
C LYS A 120 -20.76 10.44 -56.43
N THR A 121 -21.46 11.01 -55.46
CA THR A 121 -21.04 11.04 -54.07
C THR A 121 -21.82 10.03 -53.23
N LEU A 122 -21.16 9.51 -52.21
CA LEU A 122 -21.77 8.65 -51.19
C LEU A 122 -21.39 9.18 -49.81
N GLU A 123 -22.39 9.44 -48.96
CA GLU A 123 -22.18 9.88 -47.58
C GLU A 123 -22.48 8.73 -46.61
N ILE A 124 -21.51 8.40 -45.78
CA ILE A 124 -21.67 7.47 -44.66
C ILE A 124 -21.72 8.31 -43.38
N THR A 125 -22.84 8.22 -42.66
CA THR A 125 -23.01 8.93 -41.38
C THR A 125 -22.54 8.06 -40.22
N ILE A 126 -21.79 8.64 -39.28
CA ILE A 126 -21.26 7.98 -38.09
C ILE A 126 -21.85 8.67 -36.86
N ASN A 127 -22.65 7.93 -36.11
CA ASN A 127 -23.15 8.36 -34.81
C ASN A 127 -22.29 7.71 -33.72
N GLN A 128 -21.74 8.49 -32.79
CA GLN A 128 -20.98 7.95 -31.67
C GLN A 128 -21.59 8.38 -30.35
N ALA A 129 -21.93 7.40 -29.52
CA ALA A 129 -22.50 7.66 -28.20
C ALA A 129 -21.51 8.38 -27.27
N GLY A 130 -22.08 9.04 -26.25
CA GLY A 130 -21.32 9.54 -25.10
C GLY A 130 -20.83 8.38 -24.24
N PHE A 131 -19.76 8.63 -23.52
CA PHE A 131 -19.17 7.73 -22.53
C PHE A 131 -20.08 7.57 -21.31
N SER A 132 -20.12 6.37 -20.73
CA SER A 132 -20.89 6.08 -19.53
C SER A 132 -19.97 5.73 -18.37
N ASN A 133 -19.99 6.53 -17.31
CA ASN A 133 -19.33 6.23 -16.04
C ASN A 133 -20.30 5.54 -15.08
N SER A 134 -19.75 4.74 -14.17
CA SER A 134 -20.50 4.22 -13.03
C SER A 134 -19.60 4.08 -11.80
N MET A 135 -20.15 4.41 -10.65
CA MET A 135 -19.56 4.18 -9.34
C MET A 135 -20.62 3.57 -8.42
N SER A 136 -20.28 2.46 -7.77
CA SER A 136 -21.14 1.84 -6.76
C SER A 136 -20.37 1.48 -5.48
N LEU A 137 -21.01 1.77 -4.35
CA LEU A 137 -20.69 1.32 -3.01
C LEU A 137 -21.88 0.53 -2.47
N ASP A 138 -21.65 -0.38 -1.54
CA ASP A 138 -22.74 -0.91 -0.73
C ASP A 138 -23.34 0.22 0.11
N ALA A 139 -24.64 0.14 0.37
CA ALA A 139 -25.33 1.18 1.14
C ALA A 139 -24.82 1.26 2.60
N THR A 140 -24.42 0.12 3.15
CA THR A 140 -24.02 -0.03 4.55
C THR A 140 -22.90 -1.05 4.70
N TYR A 141 -21.96 -0.75 5.59
CA TYR A 141 -20.93 -1.66 6.08
C TYR A 141 -20.97 -1.73 7.61
N SER A 142 -20.27 -2.71 8.18
CA SER A 142 -20.09 -2.80 9.63
C SER A 142 -18.74 -3.41 9.97
N THR A 143 -18.13 -2.94 11.05
CA THR A 143 -16.89 -3.47 11.61
C THR A 143 -16.87 -3.23 13.12
N ASP A 144 -16.05 -3.99 13.83
CA ASP A 144 -15.73 -3.65 15.22
C ASP A 144 -14.73 -2.48 15.23
N ARG A 145 -14.71 -1.71 16.34
CA ARG A 145 -13.66 -0.71 16.57
C ARG A 145 -12.27 -1.37 16.52
N CYS A 146 -11.23 -0.59 16.25
CA CYS A 146 -9.84 -1.08 16.15
C CYS A 146 -9.63 -2.26 15.18
N LYS A 147 -10.50 -2.40 14.18
CA LYS A 147 -10.39 -3.39 13.11
C LYS A 147 -10.49 -2.71 11.76
N VAL A 148 -9.49 -2.92 10.92
CA VAL A 148 -9.47 -2.36 9.56
C VAL A 148 -10.55 -3.04 8.71
N LEU A 149 -11.40 -2.21 8.11
CA LEU A 149 -12.36 -2.58 7.08
C LEU A 149 -11.91 -1.96 5.75
N VAL A 150 -11.55 -2.80 4.79
CA VAL A 150 -11.22 -2.34 3.43
C VAL A 150 -12.50 -2.19 2.61
N ILE A 151 -12.73 -0.97 2.11
CA ILE A 151 -13.90 -0.63 1.30
C ILE A 151 -13.46 -0.50 -0.15
N GLU A 152 -13.97 -1.41 -0.98
CA GLU A 152 -13.63 -1.51 -2.40
C GLU A 152 -14.83 -1.13 -3.28
N PRO A 153 -14.81 0.05 -3.95
CA PRO A 153 -15.85 0.43 -4.88
C PRO A 153 -15.75 -0.32 -6.21
N THR A 154 -16.90 -0.57 -6.85
CA THR A 154 -16.94 -0.94 -8.28
C THR A 154 -17.03 0.32 -9.12
N ILE A 155 -16.05 0.54 -9.99
CA ILE A 155 -15.90 1.76 -10.78
C ILE A 155 -15.63 1.38 -12.23
N THR A 156 -16.36 2.02 -13.15
CA THR A 156 -16.13 1.91 -14.59
C THR A 156 -16.25 3.29 -15.23
N GLY A 157 -15.47 3.51 -16.29
CA GLY A 157 -15.65 4.70 -17.10
C GLY A 157 -15.10 5.97 -16.43
N PHE A 158 -13.88 5.92 -15.91
CA PHE A 158 -13.12 7.07 -15.41
C PHE A 158 -11.69 6.90 -15.94
N ASP A 159 -11.53 7.05 -17.25
CA ASP A 159 -10.39 6.50 -17.97
C ASP A 159 -9.30 7.54 -18.26
N GLN A 160 -9.48 8.78 -17.83
CA GLN A 160 -8.52 9.87 -18.01
C GLN A 160 -7.97 10.36 -16.66
N ASN A 161 -6.92 9.68 -16.16
CA ASN A 161 -6.24 10.04 -14.90
C ASN A 161 -7.21 10.24 -13.72
N PRO A 162 -7.95 9.19 -13.32
CA PRO A 162 -8.92 9.31 -12.23
C PRO A 162 -8.23 9.71 -10.92
N VAL A 163 -8.80 10.71 -10.25
CA VAL A 163 -8.41 11.17 -8.93
C VAL A 163 -9.50 10.78 -7.94
N TYR A 164 -9.10 10.11 -6.85
CA TYR A 164 -10.00 9.67 -5.80
C TYR A 164 -9.87 10.57 -4.57
N LYS A 165 -10.99 10.83 -3.91
CA LYS A 165 -11.01 11.51 -2.62
C LYS A 165 -12.03 10.87 -1.70
N TRP A 166 -11.55 10.38 -0.56
CA TRP A 166 -12.36 9.86 0.51
C TRP A 166 -12.51 10.89 1.62
N THR A 167 -13.73 10.97 2.16
CA THR A 167 -14.01 11.71 3.39
C THR A 167 -14.79 10.85 4.35
N VAL A 168 -14.58 11.05 5.65
CA VAL A 168 -15.25 10.37 6.74
C VAL A 168 -15.84 11.41 7.68
N LYS A 169 -17.12 11.24 8.03
CA LYS A 169 -17.80 12.01 9.07
C LYS A 169 -18.24 11.06 10.17
N GLY A 170 -17.68 11.20 11.35
CA GLY A 170 -18.07 10.47 12.55
C GLY A 170 -19.37 10.95 13.18
N PRO A 171 -19.89 10.20 14.16
CA PRO A 171 -21.17 10.48 14.81
C PRO A 171 -21.19 11.82 15.57
N ASN A 172 -20.02 12.27 16.04
CA ASN A 172 -19.85 13.50 16.83
C ASN A 172 -19.21 14.64 16.02
N ASP A 173 -18.88 14.41 14.75
CA ASP A 173 -18.16 15.38 13.93
C ASP A 173 -19.10 16.46 13.39
N ALA A 174 -18.64 17.71 13.45
CA ALA A 174 -19.34 18.82 12.78
C ALA A 174 -19.30 18.64 11.25
N GLU A 175 -18.13 18.33 10.71
CA GLU A 175 -17.83 18.24 9.27
C GLU A 175 -17.02 16.98 8.95
N ALA A 176 -17.07 16.54 7.70
CA ALA A 176 -16.29 15.40 7.24
C ALA A 176 -14.79 15.77 7.13
N ALA A 177 -13.91 14.86 7.55
CA ALA A 177 -12.47 14.96 7.38
C ALA A 177 -11.99 14.16 6.16
N GLU A 178 -10.86 14.55 5.58
CA GLU A 178 -10.20 13.79 4.51
C GLU A 178 -9.62 12.49 5.06
N ALA A 179 -9.85 11.38 4.35
CA ALA A 179 -9.52 10.03 4.82
C ALA A 179 -8.62 9.23 3.87
N GLY A 180 -8.43 9.69 2.63
CA GLY A 180 -7.54 9.02 1.68
C GLY A 180 -7.77 9.43 0.23
N THR A 181 -6.80 9.10 -0.62
CA THR A 181 -6.79 9.42 -2.06
C THR A 181 -6.63 8.18 -2.94
N ASP A 182 -6.60 7.00 -2.35
CA ASP A 182 -6.52 5.74 -3.07
C ASP A 182 -7.90 5.30 -3.57
N LYS A 183 -7.91 4.35 -4.51
CA LYS A 183 -9.15 3.78 -5.04
C LYS A 183 -9.97 3.10 -3.94
N THR A 184 -9.30 2.44 -3.00
CA THR A 184 -9.91 1.78 -1.85
C THR A 184 -9.78 2.66 -0.60
N LEU A 185 -10.62 2.42 0.40
CA LEU A 185 -10.51 3.06 1.71
C LEU A 185 -10.25 2.02 2.78
N SER A 186 -9.14 2.15 3.51
CA SER A 186 -8.88 1.40 4.74
C SER A 186 -9.50 2.14 5.93
N PHE A 187 -10.70 1.74 6.33
CA PHE A 187 -11.48 2.37 7.38
C PHE A 187 -11.22 1.71 8.74
N ILE A 188 -10.90 2.50 9.76
CA ILE A 188 -10.73 2.07 11.17
C ILE A 188 -11.16 3.20 12.10
N GLN A 189 -11.75 2.85 13.25
CA GLN A 189 -12.20 3.82 14.26
C GLN A 189 -12.05 3.27 15.67
N LEU A 190 -11.77 4.15 16.63
CA LEU A 190 -11.76 3.87 18.08
C LEU A 190 -13.15 4.06 18.69
N GLU A 191 -13.84 5.12 18.30
CA GLU A 191 -15.19 5.44 18.77
C GLU A 191 -16.24 4.59 18.04
N THR A 192 -17.24 4.13 18.78
CA THR A 192 -18.37 3.40 18.20
C THR A 192 -19.44 4.37 17.71
N GLY A 193 -20.23 3.91 16.74
CA GLY A 193 -21.33 4.69 16.17
C GLY A 193 -21.40 4.58 14.66
N ASP A 194 -22.26 5.39 14.07
CA ASP A 194 -22.49 5.41 12.63
C ASP A 194 -21.64 6.50 11.98
N TYR A 195 -20.81 6.10 11.03
CA TYR A 195 -19.94 6.97 10.25
C TYR A 195 -20.50 7.09 8.84
N THR A 196 -20.44 8.28 8.27
CA THR A 196 -20.71 8.49 6.84
C THR A 196 -19.39 8.58 6.09
N ILE A 197 -19.15 7.66 5.16
CA ILE A 197 -18.05 7.74 4.22
C ILE A 197 -18.55 8.32 2.91
N SER A 198 -17.73 9.10 2.22
CA SER A 198 -18.01 9.57 0.86
C SER A 198 -16.79 9.46 -0.03
N LEU A 199 -16.97 8.85 -1.21
CA LEU A 199 -16.00 8.80 -2.29
C LEU A 199 -16.41 9.78 -3.37
N THR A 200 -15.52 10.71 -3.69
CA THR A 200 -15.58 11.55 -4.89
C THR A 200 -14.52 11.07 -5.88
N ILE A 201 -14.92 10.83 -7.14
CA ILE A 201 -13.99 10.62 -8.25
C ILE A 201 -14.16 11.76 -9.24
N SER A 202 -13.04 12.32 -9.67
CA SER A 202 -12.95 13.22 -10.81
C SER A 202 -11.93 12.72 -11.81
N ASP A 203 -12.11 13.00 -13.10
CA ASP A 203 -11.14 12.69 -14.14
C ASP A 203 -10.90 13.89 -15.08
N ASP A 204 -9.88 13.81 -15.94
CA ASP A 204 -9.47 14.91 -16.84
C ASP A 204 -10.48 15.18 -17.97
N SER A 205 -11.48 14.31 -18.14
CA SER A 205 -12.58 14.55 -19.09
C SER A 205 -13.64 15.52 -18.53
N GLY A 206 -13.52 15.90 -17.26
CA GLY A 206 -14.46 16.76 -16.55
C GLY A 206 -15.60 16.02 -15.86
N ILE A 207 -15.56 14.68 -15.83
CA ILE A 207 -16.52 13.87 -15.08
C ILE A 207 -16.22 14.02 -13.60
N THR A 208 -17.27 14.20 -12.78
CA THR A 208 -17.16 14.14 -11.32
C THR A 208 -18.38 13.45 -10.75
N GLU A 209 -18.17 12.41 -9.94
CA GLU A 209 -19.24 11.67 -9.27
C GLU A 209 -18.93 11.54 -7.78
N THR A 210 -19.96 11.54 -6.94
CA THR A 210 -19.82 11.31 -5.50
C THR A 210 -20.87 10.30 -5.02
N LYS A 211 -20.43 9.33 -4.22
CA LYS A 211 -21.30 8.36 -3.53
C LYS A 211 -20.94 8.31 -2.06
N SER A 212 -21.94 8.00 -1.23
CA SER A 212 -21.78 7.87 0.21
C SER A 212 -22.38 6.56 0.71
N ALA A 213 -21.83 6.06 1.80
CA ALA A 213 -22.31 4.87 2.51
C ALA A 213 -22.22 5.10 4.03
N THR A 214 -22.96 4.30 4.79
CA THR A 214 -22.85 4.28 6.26
C THR A 214 -21.97 3.12 6.71
N VAL A 215 -21.07 3.35 7.65
CA VAL A 215 -20.30 2.31 8.33
C VAL A 215 -20.69 2.31 9.80
N THR A 216 -21.28 1.23 10.29
CA THR A 216 -21.60 1.08 11.72
C THR A 216 -20.45 0.42 12.44
N VAL A 217 -19.82 1.16 13.35
CA VAL A 217 -18.72 0.70 14.20
C VAL A 217 -19.27 0.21 15.53
N THR A 218 -19.05 -1.06 15.84
CA THR A 218 -19.50 -1.71 17.07
C THR A 218 -18.37 -1.97 18.05
N THR A 219 -18.74 -2.20 19.31
CA THR A 219 -17.80 -2.80 20.28
C THR A 219 -17.60 -4.26 19.89
N GLU A 220 -16.33 -4.66 19.91
CA GLU A 220 -15.88 -6.03 19.72
C GLU A 220 -16.58 -7.01 20.68
N ALA A 221 -16.80 -8.25 20.22
CA ALA A 221 -17.46 -9.28 21.02
C ALA A 221 -16.65 -9.68 22.27
N THR A 222 -15.33 -9.66 22.16
CA THR A 222 -14.38 -9.89 23.26
C THR A 222 -13.59 -8.62 23.44
N ALA A 223 -13.72 -7.96 24.60
CA ALA A 223 -13.04 -6.71 24.88
C ALA A 223 -11.53 -6.81 24.63
N TYR A 224 -11.00 -5.86 23.87
CA TYR A 224 -9.57 -5.79 23.57
C TYR A 224 -8.75 -5.47 24.82
N SER A 225 -7.58 -6.11 24.92
CA SER A 225 -6.55 -5.73 25.89
C SER A 225 -5.67 -4.64 25.29
N TYR A 226 -5.39 -3.59 26.05
CA TYR A 226 -4.39 -2.60 25.68
C TYR A 226 -2.94 -3.14 25.77
N TYR A 227 -2.72 -4.40 26.16
CA TYR A 227 -1.39 -5.00 26.30
C TYR A 227 -1.05 -5.94 25.14
N ILE A 228 0.23 -6.33 25.08
CA ILE A 228 0.70 -7.39 24.19
C ILE A 228 -0.18 -8.63 24.34
N SER A 229 -0.69 -9.14 23.21
CA SER A 229 -1.50 -10.36 23.17
C SER A 229 -0.64 -11.60 22.90
N GLU A 230 0.42 -11.45 22.11
CA GLU A 230 1.29 -12.56 21.70
C GLU A 230 2.67 -12.06 21.28
N VAL A 231 3.70 -12.81 21.68
CA VAL A 231 5.05 -12.70 21.12
C VAL A 231 5.23 -13.78 20.07
N LEU A 232 5.48 -13.35 18.84
CA LEU A 232 5.59 -14.18 17.64
C LEU A 232 7.01 -14.71 17.44
N GLU A 233 8.01 -13.85 17.68
CA GLU A 233 9.41 -14.19 17.51
C GLU A 233 10.24 -13.58 18.63
N TYR A 234 11.24 -14.32 19.10
CA TYR A 234 12.26 -13.83 20.03
C TYR A 234 13.63 -14.35 19.61
N ASN A 235 14.48 -13.46 19.13
CA ASN A 235 15.79 -13.79 18.56
C ASN A 235 16.89 -12.91 19.20
N PRO A 236 17.29 -13.20 20.45
CA PRO A 236 18.28 -12.40 21.16
C PRO A 236 19.69 -12.69 20.63
N ALA A 237 20.54 -11.67 20.63
CA ALA A 237 21.99 -11.83 20.44
C ALA A 237 22.68 -12.15 21.78
N ILE A 238 24.00 -11.95 21.85
CA ILE A 238 24.77 -12.10 23.10
C ILE A 238 24.22 -11.12 24.14
N THR A 239 23.88 -11.60 25.33
CA THR A 239 23.29 -10.78 26.40
C THR A 239 24.30 -10.42 27.48
N ASN A 240 23.90 -9.55 28.42
CA ASN A 240 24.68 -9.19 29.60
C ASN A 240 24.21 -9.91 30.89
N GLY A 241 23.43 -10.99 30.75
CA GLY A 241 22.95 -11.80 31.87
C GLY A 241 21.80 -11.18 32.68
N LYS A 242 21.23 -10.06 32.22
CA LYS A 242 20.04 -9.41 32.82
C LYS A 242 18.75 -9.80 32.09
N GLY A 243 17.61 -9.56 32.74
CA GLY A 243 16.29 -9.90 32.20
C GLY A 243 15.94 -11.37 32.43
N LEU A 244 14.95 -11.85 31.67
CA LEU A 244 14.55 -13.25 31.65
C LEU A 244 15.73 -14.14 31.24
N ALA A 245 16.08 -15.10 32.10
CA ALA A 245 17.23 -15.98 31.91
C ALA A 245 16.81 -17.32 31.29
N PHE A 246 17.70 -17.89 30.47
CA PHE A 246 17.53 -19.19 29.83
C PHE A 246 18.78 -20.05 30.04
N SER A 247 18.60 -21.36 29.92
CA SER A 247 19.62 -22.37 30.19
C SER A 247 19.91 -23.21 28.94
N THR A 248 20.83 -24.18 29.06
CA THR A 248 21.18 -25.12 27.98
C THR A 248 20.09 -26.16 27.70
N ILE A 249 19.13 -26.36 28.61
CA ILE A 249 18.05 -27.34 28.43
C ILE A 249 16.81 -26.73 27.77
N ASP A 250 16.79 -25.41 27.62
CA ASP A 250 15.70 -24.70 26.96
C ASP A 250 15.76 -24.92 25.44
N THR A 251 14.59 -24.91 24.81
CA THR A 251 14.43 -25.01 23.37
C THR A 251 13.78 -23.74 22.82
N PRO A 252 13.81 -23.48 21.51
CA PRO A 252 13.13 -22.32 20.95
C PRO A 252 11.66 -22.18 21.38
N SER A 253 10.94 -23.29 21.52
CA SER A 253 9.53 -23.28 21.96
C SER A 253 9.36 -22.99 23.46
N THR A 254 10.21 -23.54 24.35
CA THR A 254 10.12 -23.24 25.79
C THR A 254 10.56 -21.81 26.10
N VAL A 255 11.54 -21.30 25.35
CA VAL A 255 11.95 -19.90 25.40
C VAL A 255 10.80 -18.99 25.00
N LEU A 256 10.19 -19.20 23.83
CA LEU A 256 9.09 -18.37 23.35
C LEU A 256 7.88 -18.41 24.30
N ALA A 257 7.58 -19.58 24.88
CA ALA A 257 6.52 -19.70 25.89
C ALA A 257 6.82 -18.93 27.18
N SER A 258 8.09 -18.93 27.64
CA SER A 258 8.53 -18.17 28.80
C SER A 258 8.50 -16.66 28.54
N VAL A 259 8.90 -16.25 27.33
CA VAL A 259 8.81 -14.86 26.88
C VAL A 259 7.35 -14.39 26.81
N ASN A 260 6.45 -15.20 26.24
CA ASN A 260 5.02 -14.92 26.25
C ASN A 260 4.49 -14.76 27.68
N THR A 261 4.83 -15.69 28.58
CA THR A 261 4.45 -15.60 30.01
C THR A 261 4.95 -14.31 30.67
N LYS A 262 6.12 -13.82 30.23
CA LYS A 262 6.77 -12.63 30.78
C LYS A 262 6.21 -11.31 30.25
N LEU A 263 5.65 -11.28 29.05
CA LEU A 263 5.25 -10.04 28.37
C LEU A 263 3.75 -9.91 28.07
N VAL A 264 3.06 -11.03 27.80
CA VAL A 264 1.64 -11.02 27.45
C VAL A 264 0.79 -10.60 28.63
N ASP A 265 -0.13 -9.67 28.39
CA ASP A 265 -1.06 -9.13 29.38
C ASP A 265 -0.36 -8.57 30.63
N LYS A 266 0.82 -7.94 30.44
CA LYS A 266 1.60 -7.35 31.54
C LYS A 266 1.55 -5.82 31.54
N PRO A 267 1.26 -5.20 32.70
CA PRO A 267 1.41 -3.76 32.85
C PRO A 267 2.88 -3.37 32.90
N PHE A 268 3.14 -2.08 32.71
CA PHE A 268 4.45 -1.50 32.96
C PHE A 268 4.88 -1.67 34.43
N ASP A 269 6.11 -2.14 34.64
CA ASP A 269 6.78 -2.15 35.95
C ASP A 269 8.21 -1.61 35.81
N LYS A 270 8.49 -0.47 36.46
CA LYS A 270 9.81 0.17 36.43
C LYS A 270 10.94 -0.67 37.07
N ASN A 271 10.61 -1.70 37.85
CA ASN A 271 11.60 -2.58 38.50
C ASN A 271 11.79 -3.90 37.75
N ASP A 272 10.93 -4.20 36.77
CA ASP A 272 11.03 -5.42 36.00
C ASP A 272 12.01 -5.24 34.83
N LEU A 273 13.07 -6.04 34.82
CA LEU A 273 14.04 -6.06 33.73
C LEU A 273 13.47 -6.60 32.41
N GLY A 274 12.33 -7.28 32.44
CA GLY A 274 11.68 -7.79 31.23
C GLY A 274 12.50 -8.85 30.50
N VAL A 275 12.49 -8.80 29.16
CA VAL A 275 13.30 -9.66 28.29
C VAL A 275 14.49 -8.89 27.72
N ASN A 276 15.54 -9.59 27.32
CA ASN A 276 16.80 -9.00 26.91
C ASN A 276 17.12 -9.37 25.45
N LEU A 277 17.12 -8.38 24.56
CA LEU A 277 17.39 -8.62 23.13
C LEU A 277 18.86 -8.92 22.84
N GLY A 278 19.75 -8.82 23.83
CA GLY A 278 21.18 -8.98 23.63
C GLY A 278 21.80 -7.78 22.92
N SER A 279 22.96 -7.97 22.31
CA SER A 279 23.70 -6.96 21.54
C SER A 279 23.03 -6.64 20.19
N PHE A 280 23.71 -5.84 19.36
CA PHE A 280 23.26 -5.39 18.05
C PHE A 280 22.66 -6.51 17.18
N GLY A 281 21.51 -6.22 16.58
CA GLY A 281 20.78 -7.14 15.68
C GLY A 281 19.76 -8.03 16.40
N GLY A 282 19.94 -8.30 17.69
CA GLY A 282 18.98 -9.06 18.46
C GLY A 282 17.61 -8.38 18.50
N SER A 283 16.54 -9.16 18.39
CA SER A 283 15.19 -8.64 18.11
C SER A 283 14.05 -9.48 18.69
N ILE A 284 12.86 -8.88 18.69
CA ILE A 284 11.60 -9.51 19.06
C ILE A 284 10.50 -9.01 18.13
N VAL A 285 9.48 -9.84 17.89
CA VAL A 285 8.25 -9.47 17.18
C VAL A 285 7.05 -9.84 18.04
N PHE A 286 6.11 -8.92 18.20
CA PHE A 286 4.88 -9.13 18.97
C PHE A 286 3.68 -8.42 18.32
N ARG A 287 2.48 -8.70 18.82
CA ARG A 287 1.23 -8.06 18.39
C ARG A 287 0.29 -7.73 19.55
N PHE A 288 -0.70 -6.89 19.27
CA PHE A 288 -1.89 -6.67 20.10
C PHE A 288 -3.02 -7.61 19.64
N ASP A 289 -4.13 -7.67 20.36
CA ASP A 289 -5.32 -8.46 19.96
C ASP A 289 -6.28 -7.68 19.03
N HIS A 290 -5.85 -6.50 18.60
CA HIS A 290 -6.52 -5.57 17.71
C HIS A 290 -5.48 -4.78 16.90
N THR A 291 -5.94 -4.01 15.91
CA THR A 291 -5.09 -3.05 15.20
C THR A 291 -4.95 -1.79 16.06
N VAL A 292 -3.72 -1.42 16.40
CA VAL A 292 -3.41 -0.15 17.07
C VAL A 292 -3.60 0.97 16.06
N MET A 293 -4.58 1.83 16.29
CA MET A 293 -4.94 2.91 15.38
C MET A 293 -3.88 4.02 15.39
N ASN A 294 -3.53 4.54 14.21
CA ASN A 294 -2.72 5.75 14.08
C ASN A 294 -3.61 6.99 14.25
N VAL A 295 -3.42 7.74 15.33
CA VAL A 295 -4.19 8.95 15.63
C VAL A 295 -3.33 10.18 15.39
N ASN A 296 -3.69 10.92 14.35
CA ASN A 296 -2.93 12.09 13.91
C ASN A 296 -2.69 13.09 15.06
N GLY A 297 -1.43 13.46 15.27
CA GLY A 297 -1.03 14.41 16.31
C GLY A 297 -0.75 13.78 17.67
N LEU A 298 -0.99 12.48 17.85
CA LEU A 298 -0.73 11.74 19.09
C LEU A 298 0.30 10.63 18.87
N ARG A 299 0.81 10.09 19.97
CA ARG A 299 1.52 8.83 20.00
C ARG A 299 0.54 7.71 20.30
N ASP A 300 0.74 6.57 19.64
CA ASP A 300 -0.25 5.52 19.56
C ASP A 300 0.02 4.36 20.51
N PHE A 301 1.29 4.06 20.76
CA PHE A 301 1.66 3.00 21.69
C PHE A 301 2.94 3.33 22.47
N ARG A 302 3.09 2.70 23.62
CA ARG A 302 4.25 2.81 24.50
C ARG A 302 5.00 1.49 24.56
N ILE A 303 6.34 1.54 24.57
CA ILE A 303 7.18 0.38 24.88
C ILE A 303 7.92 0.64 26.20
N GLY A 304 7.55 -0.11 27.24
CA GLY A 304 8.10 0.06 28.58
C GLY A 304 9.45 -0.64 28.77
N SER A 305 10.37 0.01 29.47
CA SER A 305 11.70 -0.53 29.78
C SER A 305 12.15 -0.19 31.21
N TYR A 306 13.11 -0.95 31.72
CA TYR A 306 13.85 -0.64 32.96
C TYR A 306 14.94 0.41 32.75
N ALA A 307 15.20 0.83 31.52
CA ALA A 307 16.36 1.64 31.16
C ALA A 307 16.44 2.93 31.99
N THR A 308 17.55 3.11 32.71
CA THR A 308 17.90 4.37 33.35
C THR A 308 19.21 4.87 32.76
N LYS A 309 19.51 6.17 32.90
CA LYS A 309 20.83 6.71 32.52
C LYS A 309 21.96 5.86 33.11
N GLY A 310 21.88 5.49 34.39
CA GLY A 310 22.93 4.72 35.08
C GLY A 310 23.19 3.32 34.53
N ALA A 311 22.27 2.76 33.73
CA ALA A 311 22.34 1.38 33.24
C ALA A 311 23.08 1.22 31.90
N TYR A 312 23.49 2.32 31.25
CA TYR A 312 24.12 2.30 29.91
C TYR A 312 23.34 1.46 28.89
N PRO A 313 22.02 1.71 28.73
CA PRO A 313 21.20 0.92 27.83
C PRO A 313 21.64 1.09 26.38
N ALA A 314 21.46 0.03 25.58
CA ALA A 314 21.43 0.18 24.13
C ALA A 314 20.07 0.75 23.69
N GLN A 315 20.03 1.37 22.52
CA GLN A 315 18.80 1.91 21.94
C GLN A 315 18.23 0.92 20.93
N GLY A 316 16.92 0.68 21.03
CA GLY A 316 16.20 -0.18 20.09
C GLY A 316 15.48 0.63 19.02
N VAL A 317 15.69 0.29 17.75
CA VAL A 317 14.83 0.78 16.66
C VAL A 317 13.53 -0.01 16.63
N VAL A 318 12.46 0.64 16.20
CA VAL A 318 11.12 0.05 16.12
C VAL A 318 10.68 -0.03 14.67
N TYR A 319 10.23 -1.20 14.27
CA TYR A 319 9.53 -1.43 13.02
C TYR A 319 8.09 -1.81 13.32
N VAL A 320 7.18 -1.42 12.43
CA VAL A 320 5.76 -1.74 12.53
C VAL A 320 5.25 -2.30 11.20
N SER A 321 4.20 -3.10 11.25
CA SER A 321 3.55 -3.66 10.07
C SER A 321 2.05 -3.79 10.32
N SER A 322 1.26 -3.60 9.27
CA SER A 322 -0.18 -3.89 9.25
C SER A 322 -0.41 -5.27 8.63
N ASP A 323 -1.40 -6.02 9.10
CA ASP A 323 -1.87 -7.28 8.49
C ASP A 323 -2.68 -6.96 7.21
N ALA A 324 -2.00 -6.40 6.22
CA ALA A 324 -2.60 -5.88 5.00
C ALA A 324 -3.26 -6.98 4.17
N ASN A 325 -2.76 -8.22 4.27
CA ASN A 325 -3.32 -9.37 3.57
C ASN A 325 -4.37 -10.15 4.39
N GLY A 326 -4.54 -9.81 5.67
CA GLY A 326 -5.56 -10.37 6.57
C GLY A 326 -5.32 -11.82 6.98
N ASN A 327 -4.07 -12.31 6.95
CA ASN A 327 -3.73 -13.70 7.27
C ASN A 327 -3.34 -13.89 8.76
N GLY A 328 -3.24 -12.80 9.52
CA GLY A 328 -2.87 -12.80 10.94
C GLY A 328 -1.40 -13.08 11.24
N LYS A 329 -0.50 -12.92 10.26
CA LYS A 329 0.94 -13.19 10.37
C LYS A 329 1.74 -11.93 10.07
N ALA A 330 2.91 -11.83 10.69
CA ALA A 330 3.83 -10.72 10.50
C ALA A 330 4.68 -10.89 9.22
N ASP A 331 4.03 -11.08 8.07
CA ASP A 331 4.65 -11.33 6.77
C ASP A 331 4.40 -10.25 5.70
N ASP A 332 3.68 -9.18 6.06
CA ASP A 332 3.51 -7.97 5.27
C ASP A 332 4.71 -7.01 5.37
N GLU A 333 4.64 -5.88 4.66
CA GLU A 333 5.72 -4.90 4.61
C GLU A 333 6.01 -4.27 5.99
N TRP A 334 7.29 -4.13 6.30
CA TRP A 334 7.77 -3.53 7.55
C TRP A 334 8.22 -2.09 7.33
N TYR A 335 7.73 -1.20 8.18
CA TYR A 335 8.06 0.22 8.16
C TYR A 335 8.85 0.59 9.42
N GLU A 336 9.97 1.28 9.26
CA GLU A 336 10.72 1.79 10.43
C GLU A 336 10.04 3.05 10.96
N LEU A 337 9.88 3.16 12.28
CA LEU A 337 9.48 4.42 12.90
C LEU A 337 10.72 5.33 13.00
N ALA A 338 10.72 6.40 12.21
CA ALA A 338 11.84 7.33 12.14
C ALA A 338 12.04 8.07 13.47
N GLY A 339 13.07 7.65 14.23
CA GLY A 339 13.56 8.36 15.41
C GLY A 339 14.47 9.54 15.07
N SER A 340 15.00 10.21 16.11
CA SER A 340 15.74 11.46 15.92
C SER A 340 17.03 11.31 15.11
N GLU A 341 17.60 10.12 14.99
CA GLU A 341 18.83 9.86 14.22
C GLU A 341 18.57 9.28 12.83
N TYR A 342 17.30 9.09 12.46
CA TYR A 342 16.93 8.56 11.15
C TYR A 342 17.52 9.41 10.02
N GLY A 343 18.26 8.79 9.11
CA GLY A 343 18.86 9.44 7.94
C GLY A 343 20.09 10.33 8.24
N LYS A 344 20.56 10.40 9.49
CA LYS A 344 21.77 11.16 9.83
C LYS A 344 23.04 10.40 9.44
N THR A 345 24.15 11.13 9.23
CA THR A 345 25.43 10.58 8.77
C THR A 345 26.01 9.47 9.63
N GLY A 346 25.68 9.41 10.93
CA GLY A 346 26.16 8.37 11.83
C GLY A 346 25.35 7.06 11.78
N GLU A 347 24.16 7.08 11.21
CA GLU A 347 23.31 5.90 11.09
C GLU A 347 23.78 5.00 9.95
N ARG A 348 23.73 3.69 10.17
CA ARG A 348 24.10 2.67 9.18
C ARG A 348 22.96 1.67 9.02
N ARG A 349 22.62 1.31 7.78
CA ARG A 349 21.44 0.49 7.45
C ARG A 349 21.81 -0.74 6.64
N ASN A 350 20.87 -1.69 6.56
CA ASN A 350 20.99 -2.93 5.80
C ASN A 350 22.27 -3.73 6.13
N LEU A 351 22.64 -3.76 7.41
CA LEU A 351 23.83 -4.45 7.87
C LEU A 351 23.54 -5.94 8.09
N LYS A 352 24.54 -6.77 7.78
CA LYS A 352 24.61 -8.17 8.17
C LYS A 352 25.56 -8.29 9.37
N MET A 353 25.05 -8.71 10.51
CA MET A 353 25.81 -9.01 11.71
C MET A 353 25.92 -10.52 11.89
N VAL A 354 27.14 -11.01 12.16
CA VAL A 354 27.40 -12.42 12.48
C VAL A 354 28.20 -12.50 13.77
N TYR A 355 27.70 -13.23 14.77
CA TYR A 355 28.43 -13.56 15.99
C TYR A 355 28.89 -15.02 15.93
N THR A 356 30.18 -15.28 16.12
CA THR A 356 30.73 -16.64 16.10
C THR A 356 30.77 -17.22 17.50
N ARG A 357 30.18 -18.40 17.71
CA ARG A 357 30.15 -19.04 19.01
C ARG A 357 31.57 -19.44 19.46
N PRO A 358 31.97 -19.17 20.72
CA PRO A 358 33.19 -19.73 21.29
C PRO A 358 33.09 -21.23 21.55
N ASP A 359 34.22 -21.92 21.52
CA ASP A 359 34.30 -23.35 21.89
C ASP A 359 33.81 -23.61 23.32
N ASN A 360 34.07 -22.67 24.24
CA ASN A 360 33.60 -22.71 25.62
C ASN A 360 32.72 -21.50 25.93
N VAL A 361 31.42 -21.72 26.11
CA VAL A 361 30.43 -20.68 26.44
C VAL A 361 30.41 -20.30 27.93
N THR A 362 31.22 -20.96 28.76
CA THR A 362 31.44 -20.66 30.18
C THR A 362 32.93 -20.69 30.48
N PRO A 363 33.73 -19.76 29.92
CA PRO A 363 35.17 -19.75 30.12
C PRO A 363 35.56 -19.26 31.52
N SER A 364 36.86 -19.24 31.78
CA SER A 364 37.42 -18.57 32.95
C SER A 364 37.08 -17.08 32.95
N ASP A 365 36.89 -16.53 34.14
CA ASP A 365 36.65 -15.10 34.32
C ASP A 365 37.83 -14.26 33.79
N GLY A 366 37.52 -13.13 33.15
CA GLY A 366 38.51 -12.25 32.53
C GLY A 366 38.99 -12.69 31.14
N MET A 367 38.30 -13.64 30.48
CA MET A 367 38.65 -14.03 29.12
C MET A 367 38.35 -12.89 28.13
N VAL A 368 39.40 -12.36 27.51
CA VAL A 368 39.30 -11.44 26.37
C VAL A 368 38.99 -12.20 25.09
N GLU A 369 38.44 -11.52 24.10
CA GLU A 369 38.14 -12.09 22.77
C GLU A 369 37.26 -13.36 22.82
N TRP A 370 36.34 -13.41 23.77
CA TRP A 370 35.52 -14.58 24.04
C TRP A 370 34.53 -14.87 22.89
N VAL A 371 33.71 -13.89 22.50
CA VAL A 371 32.85 -14.03 21.32
C VAL A 371 33.35 -13.07 20.26
N SER A 372 33.59 -13.56 19.04
CA SER A 372 33.91 -12.68 17.91
C SER A 372 32.67 -12.34 17.10
N TYR A 373 32.71 -11.20 16.42
CA TYR A 373 31.66 -10.79 15.50
C TYR A 373 32.24 -10.19 14.22
N ALA A 374 31.42 -10.15 13.18
CA ALA A 374 31.70 -9.46 11.92
C ALA A 374 30.45 -8.73 11.40
N ILE A 375 30.62 -7.45 11.03
CA ILE A 375 29.63 -6.70 10.24
C ILE A 375 30.03 -6.75 8.77
N ASN A 376 29.09 -7.11 7.90
CA ASN A 376 29.29 -7.20 6.46
C ASN A 376 30.60 -7.94 6.10
N GLU A 377 30.88 -9.03 6.85
CA GLU A 377 31.99 -9.96 6.66
C GLU A 377 33.40 -9.39 6.87
N SER A 378 33.55 -8.07 7.11
CA SER A 378 34.85 -7.39 7.08
C SER A 378 35.17 -6.55 8.32
N GLU A 379 34.17 -5.95 8.97
CA GLU A 379 34.36 -5.19 10.20
C GLU A 379 34.26 -6.12 11.41
N THR A 380 35.40 -6.51 11.95
CA THR A 380 35.47 -7.49 13.03
C THR A 380 35.66 -6.86 14.39
N GLY A 381 35.21 -7.58 15.42
CA GLY A 381 35.49 -7.24 16.82
C GLY A 381 35.16 -8.40 17.74
N THR A 382 35.27 -8.18 19.04
CA THR A 382 35.04 -9.21 20.04
C THR A 382 34.37 -8.68 21.30
N TYR A 383 33.77 -9.60 22.07
CA TYR A 383 33.25 -9.38 23.41
C TYR A 383 34.10 -10.14 24.43
N CYS A 384 34.29 -9.54 25.60
CA CYS A 384 34.95 -10.19 26.73
C CYS A 384 33.96 -11.01 27.59
N TYR A 385 34.46 -12.03 28.29
CA TYR A 385 33.74 -12.72 29.36
C TYR A 385 34.31 -12.33 30.73
N ALA A 386 33.58 -11.50 31.45
CA ALA A 386 33.96 -10.99 32.76
C ALA A 386 32.75 -10.86 33.69
N LYS A 387 32.81 -11.45 34.88
CA LYS A 387 31.73 -11.47 35.88
C LYS A 387 31.86 -10.31 36.87
N ALA A 388 30.99 -9.32 36.72
CA ALA A 388 30.90 -8.24 37.70
C ALA A 388 30.31 -8.72 39.04
N PRO A 389 30.73 -8.12 40.17
CA PRO A 389 30.09 -8.33 41.48
C PRO A 389 28.58 -8.04 41.51
N TRP A 390 28.08 -7.15 40.64
CA TRP A 390 26.65 -6.82 40.51
C TRP A 390 25.88 -7.69 39.48
N GLY A 391 26.48 -8.81 39.06
CA GLY A 391 25.80 -9.87 38.32
C GLY A 391 25.52 -9.54 36.84
N THR A 392 26.43 -8.83 36.18
CA THR A 392 26.44 -8.61 34.73
C THR A 392 27.66 -9.28 34.12
N PHE A 393 27.48 -9.94 32.99
CA PHE A 393 28.52 -10.62 32.24
C PHE A 393 27.99 -11.01 30.86
N SER A 394 28.87 -11.15 29.89
CA SER A 394 28.47 -11.59 28.55
C SER A 394 27.97 -13.04 28.59
N VAL A 395 26.81 -13.31 27.98
CA VAL A 395 26.16 -14.62 27.94
C VAL A 395 25.75 -14.96 26.52
N TRP A 396 26.22 -16.11 26.04
CA TRP A 396 25.78 -16.70 24.79
C TRP A 396 24.41 -17.33 25.02
N PRO A 397 23.42 -17.15 24.13
CA PRO A 397 22.12 -17.82 24.23
C PRO A 397 22.29 -19.34 24.07
N ALA A 398 22.52 -20.03 25.20
CA ALA A 398 22.96 -21.42 25.21
C ALA A 398 21.95 -22.40 24.59
N TRP A 399 20.66 -22.08 24.66
CA TRP A 399 19.56 -22.84 24.03
C TRP A 399 19.61 -22.84 22.49
N LEU A 400 20.38 -21.94 21.86
CA LEU A 400 20.61 -21.95 20.41
C LEU A 400 21.74 -22.91 19.99
N MET A 401 22.48 -23.51 20.92
CA MET A 401 23.71 -24.26 20.58
C MET A 401 23.49 -25.59 19.85
N GLU A 402 22.31 -26.18 19.95
CA GLU A 402 22.02 -27.51 19.37
C GLU A 402 21.72 -27.48 17.86
N SER A 403 21.54 -26.30 17.25
CA SER A 403 21.32 -26.15 15.82
C SER A 403 22.60 -25.74 15.06
N ALA A 404 22.61 -25.86 13.73
CA ALA A 404 23.70 -25.33 12.90
C ALA A 404 23.85 -23.80 13.07
N GLU A 405 22.73 -23.10 13.28
CA GLU A 405 22.67 -21.68 13.67
C GLU A 405 23.35 -21.43 15.02
N GLY A 406 23.42 -22.43 15.89
CA GLY A 406 24.17 -22.37 17.13
C GLY A 406 25.66 -22.16 16.98
N THR A 407 26.26 -22.43 15.81
CA THR A 407 27.68 -22.15 15.54
C THR A 407 27.94 -20.66 15.27
N ALA A 408 26.95 -19.96 14.72
CA ALA A 408 27.01 -18.52 14.50
C ALA A 408 25.61 -17.89 14.43
N LEU A 409 25.38 -16.84 15.22
CA LEU A 409 24.12 -16.09 15.17
C LEU A 409 24.22 -15.04 14.06
N THR A 410 23.28 -15.08 13.10
CA THR A 410 23.27 -14.17 11.95
C THR A 410 22.01 -13.31 11.96
N TYR A 411 22.21 -12.00 11.82
CA TYR A 411 21.15 -11.00 11.71
C TYR A 411 21.37 -10.19 10.43
N THR A 412 20.32 -10.00 9.64
CA THR A 412 20.38 -9.28 8.37
C THR A 412 19.39 -8.11 8.35
N GLY A 413 19.66 -7.15 7.48
CA GLY A 413 18.80 -5.97 7.34
C GLY A 413 18.84 -5.04 8.56
N CYS A 414 19.88 -5.11 9.39
CA CYS A 414 19.90 -4.38 10.66
C CYS A 414 20.20 -2.89 10.48
N THR A 415 19.49 -2.03 11.21
CA THR A 415 19.83 -0.60 11.39
C THR A 415 20.67 -0.41 12.64
N MET A 416 21.82 0.26 12.52
CA MET A 416 22.74 0.60 13.60
C MET A 416 22.81 2.10 13.83
N LEU A 417 22.67 2.51 15.09
CA LEU A 417 22.79 3.88 15.56
C LEU A 417 24.19 4.15 16.16
N PRO A 418 24.68 5.40 16.15
CA PRO A 418 25.97 5.76 16.76
C PRO A 418 25.97 5.53 18.28
N PRO A 419 26.88 4.72 18.85
CA PRO A 419 26.85 4.45 20.28
C PRO A 419 26.97 5.73 21.12
N LEU A 420 26.13 5.86 22.14
CA LEU A 420 26.12 7.03 23.04
C LEU A 420 27.08 6.89 24.22
N ALA A 421 27.48 5.66 24.53
CA ALA A 421 28.51 5.34 25.51
C ALA A 421 29.86 5.06 24.81
N LYS A 422 30.96 5.32 25.50
CA LYS A 422 32.32 4.97 25.07
C LYS A 422 32.84 3.82 25.94
N ALA A 423 33.31 2.76 25.28
CA ALA A 423 34.04 1.68 25.93
C ALA A 423 35.25 2.22 26.73
N PRO A 424 35.59 1.59 27.87
CA PRO A 424 36.86 1.86 28.53
C PRO A 424 38.04 1.46 27.64
N GLU A 425 39.18 2.15 27.82
CA GLU A 425 40.45 1.79 27.13
C GLU A 425 40.99 0.44 27.59
N ASP A 426 40.88 0.15 28.89
CA ASP A 426 41.13 -1.17 29.46
C ASP A 426 39.79 -1.89 29.65
N LEU A 427 39.46 -2.80 28.74
CA LEU A 427 38.25 -3.63 28.82
C LEU A 427 38.26 -4.60 30.02
N THR A 428 39.38 -4.77 30.72
CA THR A 428 39.53 -5.66 31.86
C THR A 428 39.42 -4.98 33.22
N ASN A 429 39.64 -3.65 33.32
CA ASN A 429 39.56 -2.91 34.60
C ASN A 429 38.93 -1.50 34.50
N GLY A 430 38.49 -1.06 33.32
CA GLY A 430 37.92 0.27 33.11
C GLY A 430 36.39 0.31 33.14
N TRP A 431 35.85 1.54 33.25
CA TRP A 431 34.41 1.80 33.30
C TRP A 431 33.94 2.52 32.03
N PRO A 432 32.72 2.22 31.52
CA PRO A 432 32.13 2.98 30.44
C PRO A 432 32.01 4.47 30.78
N THR A 433 32.40 5.31 29.83
CA THR A 433 32.21 6.76 29.91
C THR A 433 31.08 7.19 28.98
N GLN A 434 30.46 8.33 29.26
CA GLN A 434 29.34 8.84 28.46
C GLN A 434 29.83 9.95 27.52
N ALA A 435 29.32 9.96 26.28
CA ALA A 435 29.31 11.17 25.45
C ALA A 435 27.93 11.85 25.54
N SER A 436 26.85 11.06 25.39
CA SER A 436 25.44 11.38 25.72
C SER A 436 24.80 10.11 26.28
N ARG A 437 23.52 10.11 26.68
CA ARG A 437 22.83 8.90 27.17
C ARG A 437 21.52 8.57 26.49
N TRP A 438 20.89 9.54 25.85
CA TRP A 438 19.68 9.35 25.06
C TRP A 438 19.76 10.18 23.79
N TYR A 439 19.14 9.68 22.75
CA TYR A 439 18.71 10.48 21.61
C TYR A 439 17.42 11.24 21.96
N ASP A 440 16.95 12.10 21.07
CA ASP A 440 15.83 12.99 21.39
C ASP A 440 14.48 12.22 21.45
N TYR A 441 14.24 11.25 20.55
CA TYR A 441 13.00 10.46 20.52
C TYR A 441 13.09 9.22 19.61
N GLY A 442 12.08 8.34 19.68
CA GLY A 442 11.81 7.31 18.67
C GLY A 442 12.58 6.00 18.84
N TYR A 443 13.12 5.74 20.03
CA TYR A 443 13.89 4.53 20.31
C TYR A 443 13.49 3.90 21.65
N VAL A 444 13.51 2.57 21.71
CA VAL A 444 13.31 1.80 22.95
C VAL A 444 14.54 1.95 23.84
N CYS A 445 14.35 1.94 25.17
CA CYS A 445 15.42 2.15 26.16
C CYS A 445 16.14 3.52 26.02
N ASN A 446 15.39 4.55 25.61
CA ASN A 446 15.91 5.89 25.32
C ASN A 446 15.36 6.99 26.24
N SER A 447 14.89 6.62 27.43
CA SER A 447 14.33 7.54 28.43
C SER A 447 14.37 6.89 29.81
N ASP A 448 14.07 7.66 30.87
CA ASP A 448 13.87 7.08 32.19
C ASP A 448 12.59 6.21 32.21
N PRO A 449 12.50 5.16 33.05
CA PRO A 449 11.40 4.18 32.95
C PRO A 449 10.01 4.81 33.09
N THR A 450 9.89 5.87 33.90
CA THR A 450 8.63 6.55 34.18
C THR A 450 8.31 7.68 33.19
N ASP A 451 9.20 7.97 32.24
CA ASP A 451 8.94 8.95 31.19
C ASP A 451 8.10 8.32 30.08
N GLU A 452 6.77 8.46 30.21
CA GLU A 452 5.84 7.91 29.23
C GLU A 452 5.99 8.59 27.87
N THR A 453 6.29 9.89 27.86
CA THR A 453 6.57 10.65 26.63
C THR A 453 7.80 10.04 25.96
N GLY A 454 8.97 10.01 26.60
CA GLY A 454 10.19 9.48 26.00
C GLY A 454 10.14 7.99 25.63
N SER A 455 9.11 7.23 26.04
CA SER A 455 8.94 5.80 25.74
C SER A 455 7.74 5.48 24.85
N SER A 456 7.09 6.51 24.27
CA SER A 456 5.93 6.35 23.39
C SER A 456 6.25 6.69 21.93
N PHE A 457 5.52 6.06 21.01
CA PHE A 457 5.78 6.02 19.58
C PHE A 457 4.52 6.42 18.80
N ASP A 458 4.71 7.15 17.72
CA ASP A 458 3.67 7.56 16.77
C ASP A 458 3.89 6.80 15.46
N ILE A 459 2.85 6.12 14.99
CA ILE A 459 2.82 5.31 13.78
C ILE A 459 3.02 6.18 12.54
N GLY A 460 2.60 7.45 12.57
CA GLY A 460 2.87 8.47 11.55
C GLY A 460 4.36 8.77 11.35
N TRP A 461 5.26 8.24 12.19
CA TRP A 461 6.71 8.26 11.95
C TRP A 461 7.19 7.17 10.99
N ALA A 462 6.29 6.30 10.50
CA ALA A 462 6.61 5.22 9.59
C ALA A 462 7.32 5.69 8.30
N ARG A 463 8.34 4.92 7.91
CA ARG A 463 9.08 5.06 6.65
C ARG A 463 9.16 3.73 5.94
N ASP A 464 8.93 3.74 4.63
CA ASP A 464 9.18 2.58 3.77
C ASP A 464 10.69 2.32 3.61
N LYS A 465 11.05 1.24 2.91
CA LYS A 465 12.44 0.86 2.66
C LYS A 465 13.21 1.89 1.80
N GLU A 466 12.51 2.71 1.02
CA GLU A 466 13.08 3.84 0.28
C GLU A 466 13.24 5.10 1.14
N GLY A 467 12.66 5.12 2.34
CA GLY A 467 12.69 6.24 3.27
C GLY A 467 11.58 7.28 3.05
N ASN A 468 10.56 6.98 2.25
CA ASN A 468 9.40 7.84 2.09
C ASN A 468 8.48 7.70 3.31
N LYS A 469 7.81 8.80 3.66
CA LYS A 469 6.76 8.79 4.70
C LYS A 469 5.57 7.97 4.20
N VAL A 470 5.11 7.05 5.05
CA VAL A 470 3.92 6.24 4.79
C VAL A 470 2.85 6.61 5.80
N ASN A 471 1.59 6.70 5.34
CA ASN A 471 0.45 6.92 6.21
C ASN A 471 -0.27 5.59 6.43
N LEU A 472 -0.01 4.94 7.57
CA LEU A 472 -0.68 3.71 7.95
C LEU A 472 -1.94 4.07 8.76
N PRO A 473 -3.11 3.46 8.49
CA PRO A 473 -4.31 3.65 9.31
C PRO A 473 -4.14 3.07 10.72
N GLY A 474 -3.28 2.06 10.86
CA GLY A 474 -2.95 1.39 12.11
C GLY A 474 -2.00 0.23 11.87
N ILE A 475 -1.54 -0.40 12.93
CA ILE A 475 -0.55 -1.50 12.89
C ILE A 475 -0.99 -2.68 13.73
N ASP A 476 -0.59 -3.87 13.32
CA ASP A 476 -0.92 -5.14 13.99
C ASP A 476 0.33 -5.78 14.61
N PHE A 477 1.50 -5.54 14.01
CA PHE A 477 2.76 -6.12 14.43
C PHE A 477 3.78 -5.03 14.76
N VAL A 478 4.56 -5.28 15.82
CA VAL A 478 5.68 -4.45 16.23
C VAL A 478 6.92 -5.32 16.35
N LYS A 479 8.02 -4.86 15.76
CA LYS A 479 9.35 -5.45 15.91
C LYS A 479 10.28 -4.45 16.57
N ILE A 480 11.03 -4.92 17.57
CA ILE A 480 12.11 -4.14 18.20
C ILE A 480 13.42 -4.82 17.85
N GLN A 481 14.40 -4.05 17.37
CA GLN A 481 15.76 -4.52 17.13
C GLN A 481 16.74 -3.67 17.94
N ASN A 482 17.67 -4.30 18.68
CA ASN A 482 18.79 -3.56 19.25
C ASN A 482 19.65 -2.96 18.13
N ALA A 483 19.80 -1.64 18.14
CA ALA A 483 20.53 -0.88 17.13
C ALA A 483 21.90 -0.39 17.60
N THR A 484 22.36 -0.77 18.79
CA THR A 484 23.66 -0.34 19.32
C THR A 484 24.62 -1.51 19.44
N LEU A 485 25.76 -1.40 18.76
CA LEU A 485 26.89 -2.30 18.96
C LEU A 485 27.88 -1.66 19.92
N GLN A 486 27.92 -2.13 21.16
CA GLN A 486 28.87 -1.62 22.16
C GLN A 486 29.23 -2.72 23.17
N ASP A 487 30.52 -3.00 23.33
CA ASP A 487 31.05 -3.67 24.54
C ASP A 487 31.36 -2.61 25.59
N LEU A 488 30.77 -2.74 26.76
CA LEU A 488 30.96 -1.84 27.89
C LEU A 488 32.13 -2.28 28.80
N GLY A 489 32.81 -3.39 28.47
CA GLY A 489 34.00 -3.85 29.21
C GLY A 489 33.67 -4.54 30.54
N TYR A 490 34.69 -4.70 31.39
CA TYR A 490 34.71 -5.58 32.55
C TYR A 490 33.47 -5.43 33.43
N GLY A 491 32.67 -6.50 33.46
CA GLY A 491 31.49 -6.56 34.29
C GLY A 491 30.28 -5.76 33.80
N TYR A 492 30.26 -5.24 32.57
CA TYR A 492 29.05 -4.68 31.96
C TYR A 492 28.61 -5.49 30.73
N GLY A 493 29.58 -6.02 29.98
CA GLY A 493 29.31 -6.82 28.78
C GLY A 493 28.66 -6.01 27.65
N PRO A 494 27.88 -6.65 26.76
CA PRO A 494 27.21 -5.93 25.69
C PRO A 494 26.17 -4.94 26.23
N ALA A 495 26.08 -3.78 25.58
CA ALA A 495 24.92 -2.92 25.74
C ALA A 495 23.68 -3.61 25.16
N CYS A 496 22.61 -3.70 25.95
CA CYS A 496 21.41 -4.44 25.58
C CYS A 496 20.14 -3.59 25.65
N VAL A 497 19.16 -3.94 24.83
CA VAL A 497 17.78 -3.48 24.96
C VAL A 497 17.05 -4.43 25.90
N LEU A 498 16.46 -3.86 26.97
CA LEU A 498 15.63 -4.59 27.93
C LEU A 498 14.26 -3.93 28.00
N PHE A 499 13.19 -4.68 27.69
CA PHE A 499 11.84 -4.13 27.70
C PHE A 499 10.87 -5.12 28.35
N ASN A 500 9.81 -4.60 28.99
CA ASN A 500 8.94 -5.38 29.86
C ASN A 500 7.45 -5.30 29.53
N CYS A 501 7.02 -4.35 28.68
CA CYS A 501 5.65 -4.28 28.21
C CYS A 501 5.54 -3.47 26.91
N ALA A 502 4.39 -3.58 26.24
CA ALA A 502 3.90 -2.58 25.31
C ALA A 502 2.42 -2.30 25.59
N ILE A 503 1.99 -1.06 25.34
CA ILE A 503 0.65 -0.57 25.70
C ILE A 503 0.08 0.24 24.54
N ASP A 504 -1.10 -0.12 24.03
CA ASP A 504 -1.92 0.75 23.18
C ASP A 504 -2.41 1.93 24.06
N LEU A 505 -2.02 3.15 23.69
CA LEU A 505 -2.31 4.34 24.48
C LEU A 505 -3.77 4.77 24.36
N HIS A 506 -4.38 4.55 23.20
CA HIS A 506 -5.74 4.99 22.90
C HIS A 506 -6.77 4.15 23.66
N LEU A 507 -6.63 2.83 23.66
CA LEU A 507 -7.46 1.95 24.48
C LEU A 507 -7.18 2.12 25.98
N ALA A 508 -5.97 2.52 26.37
CA ALA A 508 -5.65 2.89 27.74
C ALA A 508 -6.20 4.27 28.16
N GLY A 509 -6.82 5.02 27.25
CA GLY A 509 -7.36 6.36 27.50
C GLY A 509 -6.29 7.40 27.79
N LYS A 510 -5.12 7.28 27.16
CA LYS A 510 -3.96 8.17 27.32
C LYS A 510 -3.71 8.94 26.04
N GLU A 511 -3.72 10.26 26.16
CA GLU A 511 -3.36 11.16 25.07
C GLU A 511 -1.97 11.73 25.32
N ILE A 512 -1.02 11.40 24.45
CA ILE A 512 0.34 11.94 24.49
C ILE A 512 0.60 12.60 23.14
N GLU A 513 0.77 13.92 23.14
CA GLU A 513 1.06 14.68 21.93
C GLU A 513 2.32 14.16 21.22
N THR A 514 2.25 14.06 19.90
CA THR A 514 3.41 13.78 19.06
C THR A 514 4.26 15.03 18.84
N ILE A 515 5.41 14.84 18.20
CA ILE A 515 6.30 15.93 17.80
C ILE A 515 6.08 16.25 16.32
N ALA A 516 6.29 17.51 15.94
CA ALA A 516 6.34 17.89 14.54
C ALA A 516 7.61 17.30 13.91
N GLN A 517 7.45 16.44 12.89
CA GLN A 517 8.54 15.88 12.08
C GLN A 517 8.77 16.66 10.79
#